data_AF-Q7YSN0-F1
#
_entry.id   AF-Q7YSN0-F1
#
_cell.length_a   1.000
_cell.length_b   1.000
_cell.length_c   1.000
_cell.angle_alpha   90.00
_cell.angle_beta   90.00
_cell.angle_gamma   90.00
#
_symmetry.space_group_name_H-M   'P 1'
#
loop_
_entity.id
_entity.type
_entity.pdbx_description
1 polymer ?
#
loop_
_entity_poly.entity_id
_entity_poly.type
_entity_poly.pdbx_seq_one_letter_code
_entity_poly.pdbx_strand_id
1 'polypeptide(L)'
;MSAAPQGLMSDLTKEAKLKSVETVEKNPLPTAEAIKDEKQHQDHIDTISNFRRASLKKSESVEKSNLPSLAAISQERSQDVRERIGSFNKDELKKTDTSEKTVLPSIDDIGQEKKEVALKESISGFDKSNLKHSEVVEKNSLPPQEAVETEKKENEFRKSIEAFPKEGLKKTECAEKNTLPTKETIQAEKASS
;
A
#
# COMPACT_ATOMS: atom_id res chain seq x y z
N MET A 1 38.21 -2.52 -49.06
CA MET A 1 36.88 -2.88 -48.55
C MET A 1 37.04 -4.14 -47.70
N SER A 2 37.06 -4.00 -46.38
CA SER A 2 37.29 -5.12 -45.45
C SER A 2 36.03 -6.00 -45.43
N ALA A 3 36.16 -7.25 -45.82
CA ALA A 3 35.07 -8.21 -45.85
C ALA A 3 34.59 -8.48 -44.41
N ALA A 4 33.28 -8.36 -44.18
CA ALA A 4 32.67 -8.65 -42.89
C ALA A 4 33.03 -10.09 -42.44
N PRO A 5 33.33 -10.33 -41.15
CA PRO A 5 33.66 -11.66 -40.65
C PRO A 5 32.53 -12.62 -40.99
N GLN A 6 32.83 -13.66 -41.77
CA GLN A 6 31.84 -14.65 -42.25
C GLN A 6 31.08 -15.34 -41.11
N GLY A 7 31.65 -15.39 -39.90
CA GLY A 7 30.98 -15.84 -38.70
C GLY A 7 29.77 -14.98 -38.31
N LEU A 8 29.85 -13.66 -38.46
CA LEU A 8 28.79 -12.73 -38.08
C LEU A 8 27.56 -12.87 -39.00
N MET A 9 27.79 -13.07 -40.30
CA MET A 9 26.71 -13.31 -41.27
C MET A 9 26.02 -14.64 -41.01
N SER A 10 26.77 -15.67 -40.59
CA SER A 10 26.20 -16.99 -40.26
C SER A 10 25.34 -16.98 -39.00
N ASP A 11 25.66 -16.11 -38.02
CA ASP A 11 24.85 -15.93 -36.81
C ASP A 11 23.60 -15.06 -37.05
N LEU A 12 23.65 -14.12 -38.01
CA LEU A 12 22.48 -13.35 -38.46
C LEU A 12 21.48 -14.18 -39.28
N THR A 13 21.94 -15.24 -39.95
CA THR A 13 21.08 -16.13 -40.79
C THR A 13 20.61 -17.39 -40.07
N LYS A 14 21.10 -17.66 -38.85
CA LYS A 14 20.48 -18.68 -37.99
C LYS A 14 19.11 -18.13 -37.60
N GLU A 15 18.05 -18.74 -38.12
CA GLU A 15 16.70 -18.51 -37.65
C GLU A 15 16.72 -18.63 -36.12
N ALA A 16 16.66 -17.50 -35.43
CA ALA A 16 16.50 -17.47 -34.01
C ALA A 16 15.13 -18.11 -33.76
N LYS A 17 15.13 -19.41 -33.43
CA LYS A 17 13.97 -20.15 -32.95
C LYS A 17 13.61 -19.61 -31.57
N LEU A 18 13.19 -18.36 -31.53
CA LEU A 18 12.57 -17.73 -30.39
C LEU A 18 11.27 -18.49 -30.20
N LYS A 19 11.14 -19.16 -29.05
CA LYS A 19 9.88 -19.77 -28.66
C LYS A 19 8.84 -18.66 -28.70
N SER A 20 7.72 -18.89 -29.37
CA SER A 20 6.54 -18.03 -29.23
C SER A 20 6.16 -18.03 -27.76
N VAL A 21 6.50 -16.96 -27.06
CA VAL A 21 6.08 -16.74 -25.68
C VAL A 21 4.74 -16.05 -25.79
N GLU A 22 3.68 -16.79 -25.47
CA GLU A 22 2.37 -16.21 -25.27
C GLU A 22 2.47 -15.32 -24.02
N THR A 23 2.47 -14.01 -24.21
CA THR A 23 2.53 -13.04 -23.12
C THR A 23 1.17 -13.04 -22.44
N VAL A 24 1.07 -13.72 -21.30
CA VAL A 24 -0.10 -13.59 -20.43
C VAL A 24 0.04 -12.26 -19.70
N GLU A 25 -0.70 -11.24 -20.18
CA GLU A 25 -0.90 -10.00 -19.44
C GLU A 25 -1.53 -10.36 -18.08
N LYS A 26 -0.71 -10.31 -17.03
CA LYS A 26 -1.22 -10.41 -15.66
C LYS A 26 -2.01 -9.14 -15.42
N ASN A 27 -3.33 -9.24 -15.50
CA ASN A 27 -4.24 -8.20 -15.06
C ASN A 27 -4.81 -8.61 -13.70
N PRO A 28 -3.99 -8.63 -12.62
CA PRO A 28 -4.47 -9.02 -11.31
C PRO A 28 -5.57 -8.06 -10.91
N LEU A 29 -6.71 -8.62 -10.49
CA LEU A 29 -7.79 -7.80 -9.96
C LEU A 29 -7.27 -7.03 -8.74
N PRO A 30 -7.65 -5.75 -8.58
CA PRO A 30 -7.24 -4.98 -7.43
C PRO A 30 -7.64 -5.71 -6.14
N THR A 31 -6.75 -5.68 -5.14
CA THR A 31 -7.01 -6.35 -3.86
C THR A 31 -8.20 -5.69 -3.16
N ALA A 32 -8.89 -6.45 -2.29
CA ALA A 32 -10.00 -5.90 -1.51
C ALA A 32 -9.59 -4.69 -0.65
N GLU A 33 -8.32 -4.67 -0.21
CA GLU A 33 -7.72 -3.55 0.50
C GLU A 33 -7.52 -2.33 -0.41
N ALA A 34 -6.96 -2.51 -1.61
CA ALA A 34 -6.81 -1.42 -2.58
C ALA A 34 -8.15 -0.81 -3.00
N ILE A 35 -9.20 -1.63 -3.17
CA ILE A 35 -10.56 -1.15 -3.48
C ILE A 35 -11.15 -0.35 -2.31
N LYS A 36 -10.90 -0.79 -1.08
CA LYS A 36 -11.37 -0.11 0.13
C LYS A 36 -10.66 1.23 0.32
N ASP A 37 -9.36 1.27 0.10
CA ASP A 37 -8.56 2.49 0.21
C ASP A 37 -8.96 3.51 -0.87
N GLU A 38 -9.15 3.07 -2.11
CA GLU A 38 -9.64 3.92 -3.20
C GLU A 38 -11.02 4.50 -2.89
N LYS A 39 -11.92 3.67 -2.33
CA LYS A 39 -13.25 4.12 -1.89
C LYS A 39 -13.15 5.18 -0.78
N GLN A 40 -12.30 4.96 0.22
CA GLN A 40 -12.08 5.93 1.29
C GLN A 40 -11.50 7.24 0.77
N HIS A 41 -10.56 7.17 -0.18
CA HIS A 41 -10.00 8.35 -0.82
C HIS A 41 -11.08 9.12 -1.60
N GLN A 42 -11.89 8.43 -2.39
CA GLN A 42 -12.98 9.06 -3.15
C GLN A 42 -14.00 9.73 -2.22
N ASP A 43 -14.41 9.05 -1.15
CA ASP A 43 -15.33 9.59 -0.14
C ASP A 43 -14.75 10.87 0.51
N HIS A 44 -13.43 10.90 0.76
CA HIS A 44 -12.74 12.06 1.32
C HIS A 44 -12.71 13.25 0.35
N ILE A 45 -12.38 13.00 -0.93
CA ILE A 45 -12.38 14.01 -1.98
C ILE A 45 -13.78 14.59 -2.17
N ASP A 46 -14.80 13.74 -2.22
CA ASP A 46 -16.19 14.17 -2.37
C ASP A 46 -16.66 15.00 -1.18
N THR A 47 -16.25 14.63 0.04
CA THR A 47 -16.56 15.38 1.26
C THR A 47 -15.93 16.78 1.24
N ILE A 48 -14.68 16.90 0.81
CA ILE A 48 -13.98 18.18 0.70
C ILE A 48 -14.57 19.03 -0.43
N SER A 49 -14.79 18.43 -1.60
CA SER A 49 -15.33 19.12 -2.78
C SER A 49 -16.71 19.72 -2.51
N ASN A 50 -17.56 18.98 -1.78
CA ASN A 50 -18.89 19.43 -1.41
C ASN A 50 -18.94 20.19 -0.07
N PHE A 51 -17.79 20.49 0.53
CA PHE A 51 -17.73 21.17 1.81
C PHE A 51 -18.29 22.60 1.69
N ARG A 52 -19.41 22.86 2.38
CA ARG A 52 -20.03 24.18 2.40
C ARG A 52 -19.27 25.12 3.32
N ARG A 53 -18.39 25.97 2.78
CA ARG A 53 -17.65 26.96 3.59
C ARG A 53 -18.56 27.86 4.45
N ALA A 54 -19.79 28.12 4.01
CA ALA A 54 -20.78 28.89 4.76
C ALA A 54 -21.27 28.19 6.05
N SER A 55 -21.01 26.88 6.23
CA SER A 55 -21.30 26.15 7.46
C SER A 55 -20.25 26.38 8.56
N LEU A 56 -19.09 26.97 8.22
CA LEU A 56 -18.11 27.38 9.21
C LEU A 56 -18.69 28.47 10.09
N LYS A 57 -18.66 28.25 11.40
CA LYS A 57 -19.03 29.27 12.37
C LYS A 57 -18.07 30.44 12.27
N LYS A 58 -18.59 31.66 12.24
CA LYS A 58 -17.75 32.86 12.35
C LYS A 58 -16.98 32.79 13.66
N SER A 59 -15.67 32.93 13.58
CA SER A 59 -14.78 33.09 14.72
C SER A 59 -14.18 34.48 14.62
N GLU A 60 -14.24 35.25 15.71
CA GLU A 60 -13.51 36.50 15.81
C GLU A 60 -12.03 36.17 16.01
N SER A 61 -11.23 36.33 14.95
CA SER A 61 -9.78 36.24 15.06
C SER A 61 -9.24 37.55 15.63
N VAL A 62 -8.64 37.50 16.82
CA VAL A 62 -7.87 38.61 17.35
C VAL A 62 -6.51 38.63 16.65
N GLU A 63 -6.41 39.40 15.57
CA GLU A 63 -5.12 39.68 14.94
C GLU A 63 -4.36 40.65 15.85
N LYS A 64 -3.26 40.19 16.44
CA LYS A 64 -2.34 41.07 17.18
C LYS A 64 -1.62 41.94 16.16
N SER A 65 -2.20 43.09 15.82
CA SER A 65 -1.44 44.18 15.22
C SER A 65 -0.47 44.70 16.28
N ASN A 66 0.77 44.20 16.27
CA ASN A 66 1.84 44.65 17.17
C ASN A 66 2.36 46.05 16.77
N LEU A 67 1.46 47.00 16.54
CA LEU A 67 1.84 48.39 16.35
C LEU A 67 2.29 48.92 17.71
N PRO A 68 3.48 49.55 17.78
CA PRO A 68 3.95 50.14 19.03
C PRO A 68 2.92 51.17 19.52
N SER A 69 2.68 51.19 20.83
CA SER A 69 1.74 52.15 21.40
C SER A 69 2.25 53.59 21.20
N LEU A 70 1.32 54.55 21.16
CA LEU A 70 1.69 55.97 21.07
C LEU A 70 2.64 56.40 22.20
N ALA A 71 2.49 55.78 23.38
CA ALA A 71 3.39 55.98 24.52
C ALA A 71 4.81 55.47 24.23
N ALA A 72 4.96 54.27 23.67
CA ALA A 72 6.27 53.73 23.28
C ALA A 72 6.95 54.61 22.23
N ILE A 73 6.21 55.05 21.21
CA ILE A 73 6.69 55.96 20.18
C ILE A 73 7.15 57.29 20.78
N SER A 74 6.38 57.84 21.73
CA SER A 74 6.71 59.11 22.37
C SER A 74 7.95 59.00 23.27
N GLN A 75 8.10 57.87 23.97
CA GLN A 75 9.27 57.58 24.79
C GLN A 75 10.55 57.48 23.95
N GLU A 76 10.52 56.77 22.82
CA GLU A 76 11.66 56.67 21.91
C GLU A 76 12.03 58.01 21.26
N ARG A 77 11.05 58.90 21.04
CA ARG A 77 11.31 60.24 20.49
C ARG A 77 11.78 61.25 21.53
N SER A 78 11.79 60.89 22.82
CA SER A 78 12.20 61.81 23.89
C SER A 78 13.63 62.29 23.70
N GLN A 79 13.89 63.51 24.16
CA GLN A 79 15.20 64.14 24.03
C GLN A 79 16.28 63.40 24.82
N ASP A 80 15.93 62.85 26.00
CA ASP A 80 16.80 62.00 26.81
C ASP A 80 17.35 60.79 26.03
N VAL A 81 16.48 60.06 25.32
CA VAL A 81 16.88 58.90 24.52
C VAL A 81 17.82 59.32 23.38
N ARG A 82 17.52 60.45 22.71
CA ARG A 82 18.38 60.97 21.63
C ARG A 82 19.76 61.38 22.12
N GLU A 83 19.83 62.06 23.25
CA GLU A 83 21.09 62.50 23.84
C GLU A 83 21.93 61.31 24.31
N ARG A 84 21.32 60.33 24.99
CA ARG A 84 22.01 59.11 25.44
C ARG A 84 22.55 58.27 24.31
N ILE A 85 21.83 58.17 23.19
CA ILE A 85 22.32 57.50 21.97
C ILE A 85 23.44 58.33 21.32
N GLY A 86 23.29 59.65 21.24
CA GLY A 86 24.28 60.55 20.66
C GLY A 86 25.60 60.59 21.44
N SER A 87 25.55 60.42 22.76
CA SER A 87 26.70 60.35 23.66
C SER A 87 27.19 58.91 23.92
N PHE A 88 26.70 57.93 23.16
CA PHE A 88 27.04 56.53 23.40
C PHE A 88 28.50 56.24 23.05
N ASN A 89 29.31 55.91 24.05
CA ASN A 89 30.70 55.55 23.88
C ASN A 89 30.86 54.04 23.63
N LYS A 90 31.22 53.67 22.40
CA LYS A 90 31.43 52.25 22.04
C LYS A 90 32.64 51.64 22.77
N ASP A 91 33.61 52.44 23.18
CA ASP A 91 34.82 51.95 23.86
C ASP A 91 34.55 51.50 25.31
N GLU A 92 33.42 51.90 25.89
CA GLU A 92 32.95 51.44 27.20
C GLU A 92 32.23 50.09 27.14
N LEU A 93 31.97 49.56 25.93
CA LEU A 93 31.42 48.22 25.79
C LEU A 93 32.44 47.18 26.25
N LYS A 94 31.98 46.24 27.09
CA LYS A 94 32.79 45.09 27.50
C LYS A 94 33.18 44.29 26.26
N LYS A 95 34.49 44.17 26.01
CA LYS A 95 35.02 43.27 25.00
C LYS A 95 34.64 41.84 25.39
N THR A 96 34.05 41.12 24.45
CA THR A 96 33.70 39.71 24.62
C THR A 96 34.41 38.95 23.52
N ASP A 97 35.21 37.96 23.91
CA ASP A 97 35.89 37.09 22.96
C ASP A 97 34.87 36.13 22.33
N THR A 98 34.65 36.27 21.03
CA THR A 98 33.82 35.34 20.27
C THR A 98 34.70 34.20 19.76
N SER A 99 34.41 32.97 20.19
CA SER A 99 35.04 31.76 19.63
C SER A 99 34.14 31.17 18.54
N GLU A 100 34.67 31.05 17.33
CA GLU A 100 34.03 30.28 16.27
C GLU A 100 34.27 28.79 16.54
N LYS A 101 33.20 28.04 16.84
CA LYS A 101 33.30 26.59 17.03
C LYS A 101 33.27 25.88 15.68
N THR A 102 34.39 25.91 14.96
CA THR A 102 34.63 24.95 13.86
C THR A 102 35.08 23.63 14.48
N VAL A 103 34.13 22.78 14.86
CA VAL A 103 34.46 21.41 15.29
C VAL A 103 34.89 20.65 14.04
N LEU A 104 36.15 20.23 14.01
CA LEU A 104 36.65 19.35 12.95
C LEU A 104 35.94 17.99 13.07
N PRO A 105 35.69 17.29 11.94
CA PRO A 105 35.20 15.92 11.98
C PRO A 105 36.06 15.07 12.91
N SER A 106 35.43 14.23 13.71
CA SER A 106 36.16 13.31 14.58
C SER A 106 36.85 12.23 13.76
N ILE A 107 37.81 11.54 14.39
CA ILE A 107 38.47 10.37 13.79
C ILE A 107 37.43 9.29 13.44
N ASP A 108 36.37 9.16 14.23
CA ASP A 108 35.29 8.21 13.98
C ASP A 108 34.47 8.59 12.75
N ASP A 109 34.17 9.88 12.55
CA ASP A 109 33.44 10.37 11.38
C ASP A 109 34.21 10.06 10.09
N ILE A 110 35.52 10.35 10.08
CA ILE A 110 36.41 10.04 8.96
C ILE A 110 36.52 8.52 8.75
N GLY A 111 36.56 7.75 9.84
CA GLY A 111 36.60 6.29 9.80
C GLY A 111 35.34 5.67 9.21
N GLN A 112 34.17 6.23 9.54
CA GLN A 112 32.89 5.79 8.97
C GLN A 112 32.80 6.14 7.49
N GLU A 113 33.15 7.36 7.10
CA GLU A 113 33.13 7.80 5.70
C GLU A 113 34.01 6.90 4.82
N LYS A 114 35.24 6.59 5.27
CA LYS A 114 36.13 5.68 4.53
C LYS A 114 35.56 4.28 4.36
N LYS A 115 34.88 3.76 5.39
CA LYS A 115 34.22 2.43 5.30
C LYS A 115 33.07 2.45 4.31
N GLU A 116 32.26 3.51 4.33
CA GLU A 116 31.13 3.67 3.41
C GLU A 116 31.61 3.78 1.96
N VAL A 117 32.63 4.58 1.71
CA VAL A 117 33.23 4.72 0.36
C VAL A 117 33.77 3.38 -0.13
N ALA A 118 34.56 2.68 0.69
CA ALA A 118 35.10 1.37 0.33
C ALA A 118 33.99 0.33 0.05
N LEU A 119 32.91 0.34 0.82
CA LEU A 119 31.77 -0.54 0.60
C LEU A 119 31.05 -0.23 -0.72
N LYS A 120 30.82 1.06 -1.00
CA LYS A 120 30.19 1.51 -2.25
C LYS A 120 31.01 1.12 -3.48
N GLU A 121 32.31 1.32 -3.42
CA GLU A 121 33.23 0.92 -4.50
C GLU A 121 33.22 -0.61 -4.71
N SER A 122 33.26 -1.38 -3.62
CA SER A 122 33.19 -2.85 -3.67
C SER A 122 31.89 -3.35 -4.31
N ILE A 123 30.75 -2.80 -3.92
CA ILE A 123 29.45 -3.18 -4.48
C ILE A 123 29.33 -2.74 -5.94
N SER A 124 29.77 -1.53 -6.27
CA SER A 124 29.69 -1.00 -7.64
C SER A 124 30.61 -1.76 -8.61
N GLY A 125 31.77 -2.23 -8.12
CA GLY A 125 32.73 -3.00 -8.90
C GLY A 125 32.48 -4.52 -8.88
N PHE A 126 31.45 -5.00 -8.19
CA PHE A 126 31.19 -6.42 -8.05
C PHE A 126 30.77 -7.04 -9.38
N ASP A 127 31.62 -7.90 -9.93
CA ASP A 127 31.29 -8.67 -11.13
C ASP A 127 30.34 -9.83 -10.78
N LYS A 128 29.11 -9.71 -11.27
CA LYS A 128 28.04 -10.71 -11.11
C LYS A 128 28.37 -12.05 -11.75
N SER A 129 29.33 -12.11 -12.68
CA SER A 129 29.79 -13.37 -13.28
C SER A 129 30.46 -14.30 -12.26
N ASN A 130 30.96 -13.75 -11.15
CA ASN A 130 31.54 -14.52 -10.05
C ASN A 130 30.49 -15.19 -9.15
N LEU A 131 29.19 -14.94 -9.36
CA LEU A 131 28.12 -15.62 -8.63
C LEU A 131 28.07 -17.09 -9.07
N LYS A 132 28.13 -18.01 -8.09
CA LYS A 132 27.96 -19.43 -8.36
C LYS A 132 26.54 -19.69 -8.87
N HIS A 133 26.43 -20.50 -9.91
CA HIS A 133 25.14 -20.96 -10.38
C HIS A 133 24.43 -21.78 -9.28
N SER A 134 23.15 -21.50 -9.06
CA SER A 134 22.29 -22.25 -8.15
C SER A 134 21.05 -22.67 -8.91
N GLU A 135 20.75 -23.97 -8.88
CA GLU A 135 19.56 -24.53 -9.51
C GLU A 135 18.35 -24.27 -8.60
N VAL A 136 17.42 -23.44 -9.07
CA VAL A 136 16.18 -23.11 -8.35
C VAL A 136 15.07 -24.02 -8.87
N VAL A 137 14.60 -24.94 -8.03
CA VAL A 137 13.45 -25.80 -8.35
C VAL A 137 12.16 -25.11 -7.89
N GLU A 138 11.50 -24.42 -8.82
CA GLU A 138 10.16 -23.85 -8.59
C GLU A 138 9.11 -24.97 -8.68
N LYS A 139 8.54 -25.38 -7.54
CA LYS A 139 7.50 -26.41 -7.48
C LYS A 139 6.12 -25.85 -7.83
N ASN A 140 5.91 -25.52 -9.09
CA ASN A 140 4.58 -25.25 -9.64
C ASN A 140 4.05 -26.50 -10.36
N SER A 141 3.88 -27.60 -9.63
CA SER A 141 3.25 -28.79 -10.21
C SER A 141 1.77 -28.51 -10.44
N LEU A 142 1.31 -28.69 -11.67
CA LEU A 142 -0.12 -28.67 -11.98
C LEU A 142 -0.83 -29.76 -11.16
N PRO A 143 -2.10 -29.54 -10.75
CA PRO A 143 -2.89 -30.60 -10.14
C PRO A 143 -3.00 -31.79 -11.12
N PRO A 144 -2.99 -33.04 -10.61
CA PRO A 144 -3.14 -34.23 -11.44
C PRO A 144 -4.49 -34.21 -12.17
N GLN A 145 -4.53 -34.83 -13.36
CA GLN A 145 -5.73 -34.87 -14.21
C GLN A 145 -6.96 -35.41 -13.47
N GLU A 146 -6.78 -36.39 -12.58
CA GLU A 146 -7.86 -36.91 -11.73
C GLU A 146 -8.51 -35.83 -10.87
N ALA A 147 -7.73 -34.91 -10.29
CA ALA A 147 -8.26 -33.83 -9.44
C ALA A 147 -9.11 -32.84 -10.24
N VAL A 148 -8.73 -32.57 -11.49
CA VAL A 148 -9.50 -31.71 -12.40
C VAL A 148 -10.79 -32.40 -12.83
N GLU A 149 -10.74 -33.71 -13.12
CA GLU A 149 -11.92 -34.47 -13.53
C GLU A 149 -12.93 -34.67 -12.40
N THR A 150 -12.49 -34.87 -11.16
CA THR A 150 -13.38 -34.96 -10.00
C THR A 150 -14.06 -33.62 -9.73
N GLU A 151 -13.30 -32.52 -9.74
CA GLU A 151 -13.86 -31.17 -9.57
C GLU A 151 -14.87 -30.83 -10.67
N LYS A 152 -14.57 -31.20 -11.92
CA LYS A 152 -15.48 -30.99 -13.05
C LYS A 152 -16.80 -31.75 -12.87
N LYS A 153 -16.73 -33.04 -12.49
CA LYS A 153 -17.92 -33.86 -12.21
C LYS A 153 -18.75 -33.30 -11.06
N GLU A 154 -18.10 -32.86 -9.99
CA GLU A 154 -18.80 -32.25 -8.85
C GLU A 154 -19.51 -30.95 -9.24
N ASN A 155 -18.84 -30.09 -10.02
CA ASN A 155 -19.44 -28.85 -10.51
C ASN A 155 -20.61 -29.11 -11.45
N GLU A 156 -20.52 -30.10 -12.35
CA GLU A 156 -21.64 -30.50 -13.22
C GLU A 156 -22.82 -31.03 -12.40
N PHE A 157 -22.56 -31.85 -11.38
CA PHE A 157 -23.58 -32.38 -10.48
C PHE A 157 -24.30 -31.25 -9.72
N ARG A 158 -23.55 -30.33 -9.10
CA ARG A 158 -24.12 -29.17 -8.40
C ARG A 158 -25.00 -28.33 -9.32
N LYS A 159 -24.52 -28.01 -10.52
CA LYS A 159 -25.28 -27.27 -11.53
C LYS A 159 -26.57 -27.98 -11.93
N SER A 160 -26.55 -29.32 -12.03
CA SER A 160 -27.75 -30.09 -12.38
C SER A 160 -28.84 -30.02 -11.31
N ILE A 161 -28.45 -29.95 -10.03
CA ILE A 161 -29.37 -29.79 -8.91
C ILE A 161 -29.93 -28.36 -8.89
N GLU A 162 -29.07 -27.35 -9.06
CA GLU A 162 -29.48 -25.94 -9.10
C GLU A 162 -30.45 -25.65 -10.25
N ALA A 163 -30.22 -26.25 -11.41
CA ALA A 163 -31.05 -26.08 -12.60
C ALA A 163 -32.30 -26.99 -12.61
N PHE A 164 -32.51 -27.83 -11.59
CA PHE A 164 -33.59 -28.80 -11.61
C PHE A 164 -34.98 -28.13 -11.58
N PRO A 165 -35.81 -28.28 -12.62
CA PRO A 165 -37.11 -27.64 -12.69
C PRO A 165 -38.11 -28.34 -11.77
N LYS A 166 -38.38 -27.73 -10.61
CA LYS A 166 -39.35 -28.25 -9.62
C LYS A 166 -40.76 -28.40 -10.19
N GLU A 167 -41.12 -27.59 -11.19
CA GLU A 167 -42.40 -27.68 -11.90
C GLU A 167 -42.58 -28.99 -12.68
N GLY A 168 -41.48 -29.70 -12.98
CA GLY A 168 -41.49 -31.02 -13.61
C GLY A 168 -41.77 -32.18 -12.63
N LEU A 169 -41.87 -31.91 -11.32
CA LEU A 169 -42.23 -32.93 -10.34
C LEU A 169 -43.70 -33.31 -10.49
N LYS A 170 -43.97 -34.62 -10.64
CA LYS A 170 -45.33 -35.13 -10.67
C LYS A 170 -46.00 -34.86 -9.32
N LYS A 171 -47.18 -34.23 -9.34
CA LYS A 171 -48.03 -34.10 -8.16
C LYS A 171 -48.43 -35.50 -7.71
N THR A 172 -48.13 -35.82 -6.45
CA THR A 172 -48.53 -37.07 -5.81
C THR A 172 -49.39 -36.75 -4.61
N GLU A 173 -50.47 -37.50 -4.42
CA GLU A 173 -51.33 -37.39 -3.25
C GLU A 173 -50.64 -38.13 -2.09
N CYS A 174 -50.22 -37.39 -1.06
CA CYS A 174 -49.66 -37.99 0.15
C CYS A 174 -50.79 -38.27 1.13
N ALA A 175 -51.13 -39.54 1.34
CA ALA A 175 -52.04 -39.94 2.41
C ALA A 175 -51.27 -39.92 3.75
N GLU A 176 -51.31 -38.78 4.43
CA GLU A 176 -50.78 -38.66 5.80
C GLU A 176 -51.74 -39.35 6.76
N LYS A 177 -51.46 -40.61 7.12
CA LYS A 177 -52.25 -41.37 8.10
C LYS A 177 -51.92 -40.92 9.53
N ASN A 178 -52.31 -39.70 9.87
CA ASN A 178 -52.42 -39.26 11.26
C ASN A 178 -53.84 -39.55 11.78
N THR A 179 -54.23 -40.83 11.81
CA THR A 179 -55.45 -41.21 12.54
C THR A 179 -55.09 -41.35 14.01
N LEU A 180 -55.66 -40.49 14.86
CA LEU A 180 -55.58 -40.65 16.31
C LEU A 180 -56.08 -42.07 16.69
N PRO A 181 -55.38 -42.80 17.58
CA PRO A 181 -55.84 -44.11 18.03
C PRO A 181 -57.26 -43.99 18.60
N THR A 182 -58.16 -44.89 18.21
CA THR A 182 -59.51 -44.91 18.78
C THR A 182 -59.46 -45.46 20.21
N LYS A 183 -60.45 -45.12 21.05
CA LYS A 183 -60.52 -45.60 22.44
C LYS A 183 -60.46 -47.13 22.54
N GLU A 184 -61.01 -47.83 21.56
CA GLU A 184 -61.00 -49.29 21.48
C GLU A 184 -59.58 -49.84 21.29
N THR A 185 -58.79 -49.23 20.39
CA THR A 185 -57.39 -49.62 20.19
C THR A 185 -56.56 -49.42 21.47
N ILE A 186 -56.77 -48.29 22.16
CA ILE A 186 -56.07 -47.98 23.42
C ILE A 186 -56.44 -48.98 24.53
N GLN A 187 -57.70 -49.40 24.60
CA GLN A 187 -58.16 -50.37 25.61
C GLN A 187 -57.65 -51.78 25.32
N ALA A 188 -57.65 -52.21 24.05
CA ALA A 188 -57.12 -53.51 23.66
C ALA A 188 -55.62 -53.62 24.01
N GLU A 189 -54.85 -52.56 23.78
CA GLU A 189 -53.42 -52.53 24.10
C GLU A 189 -53.16 -52.54 25.62
N LYS A 190 -53.97 -51.79 26.40
CA LYS A 190 -53.92 -51.82 27.87
C LYS A 190 -54.30 -53.18 28.48
N ALA A 191 -55.19 -53.93 27.85
CA ALA A 191 -55.58 -55.26 28.32
C ALA A 191 -54.55 -56.34 27.96
N SER A 192 -53.68 -56.07 26.98
CA SER A 192 -52.66 -57.00 26.50
C SER A 192 -51.26 -56.71 27.05
N SER A 193 -51.13 -55.80 28.02
CA SER A 193 -49.87 -55.38 28.63
C SER A 193 -49.85 -55.58 30.15
#